data_AF-X1NS23-F1
#
_entry.id   AF-X1NS23-F1
#
_cell.length_a   1.000
_cell.length_b   1.000
_cell.length_c   1.000
_cell.angle_alpha   90.00
_cell.angle_beta   90.00
_cell.angle_gamma   90.00
#
_symmetry.space_group_name_H-M   'P 1'
#
loop_
_entity.id
_entity.type
_entity.pdbx_description
1 polymer ?
#
loop_
_entity_poly.entity_id
_entity_poly.type
_entity_poly.pdbx_seq_one_letter_code
_entity_poly.pdbx_strand_id
1 'polypeptide(L)'
;MKRKLVVLALGGNMILQRGQKGTFEGSIAVIDKDRASAVLTAQIGARTLIIITDVPNAFLNYNKENQEAIGKINLALAMNYYAEGQKSFP
;
A
#
# COMPACT_ATOMS: atom_id res chain seq x y z
N MET A 1 7.60 22.95 -25.15
CA MET A 1 7.47 22.59 -23.72
C MET A 1 6.92 21.18 -23.59
N LYS A 2 7.56 20.29 -22.81
CA LYS A 2 6.94 19.00 -22.44
C LYS A 2 5.84 19.28 -21.40
N ARG A 3 4.60 18.85 -21.67
CA ARG A 3 3.51 18.90 -20.68
C ARG A 3 3.78 17.86 -19.59
N LYS A 4 3.52 18.24 -18.34
CA LYS A 4 3.48 17.28 -17.23
C LYS A 4 2.22 16.44 -17.38
N LEU A 5 2.37 15.12 -17.34
CA LEU A 5 1.28 14.16 -17.37
C LEU A 5 1.04 13.65 -15.95
N VAL A 6 -0.21 13.68 -15.51
CA VAL A 6 -0.66 13.03 -14.27
C VAL A 6 -1.54 11.86 -14.66
N VAL A 7 -1.26 10.68 -14.10
CA VAL A 7 -2.00 9.44 -14.38
C VAL A 7 -2.76 9.04 -13.12
N LEU A 8 -4.05 8.76 -13.27
CA LEU A 8 -4.87 8.11 -12.25
C LEU A 8 -5.01 6.64 -12.66
N ALA A 9 -4.56 5.72 -11.81
CA ALA A 9 -4.55 4.28 -12.05
C ALA A 9 -4.90 3.53 -10.76
N LEU A 10 -5.12 2.21 -10.88
CA LEU A 10 -5.47 1.32 -9.75
C LEU A 10 -6.78 1.69 -9.02
N GLY A 11 -7.67 2.43 -9.69
CA GLY A 11 -9.00 2.70 -9.18
C GLY A 11 -9.95 1.51 -9.36
N GLY A 12 -10.53 1.01 -8.27
CA GLY A 12 -11.57 -0.01 -8.27
C GLY A 12 -11.10 -1.44 -7.95
N ASN A 13 -12.04 -2.29 -7.50
CA ASN A 13 -11.83 -3.70 -7.10
C ASN A 13 -11.88 -4.69 -8.27
N MET A 14 -11.79 -4.21 -9.51
CA MET A 14 -11.99 -5.03 -10.71
C MET A 14 -10.66 -5.32 -11.39
N ILE A 15 -10.00 -6.40 -10.97
CA ILE A 15 -8.73 -6.85 -11.54
C ILE A 15 -8.90 -8.26 -12.08
N LEU A 16 -8.54 -8.43 -13.36
CA LEU A 16 -8.61 -9.70 -14.08
C LEU A 16 -7.24 -10.38 -14.09
N GLN A 17 -7.24 -11.71 -14.04
CA GLN A 17 -6.05 -12.48 -14.34
C GLN A 17 -5.72 -12.40 -15.84
N ARG A 18 -4.44 -12.58 -16.19
CA ARG A 18 -4.02 -12.65 -17.59
C ARG A 18 -4.75 -13.79 -18.29
N GLY A 19 -5.47 -13.47 -19.37
CA GLY A 19 -6.25 -14.44 -20.14
C GLY A 19 -7.65 -14.73 -19.59
N GLN A 20 -8.03 -14.13 -18.47
CA GLN A 20 -9.40 -14.23 -17.94
C GLN A 20 -10.37 -13.40 -18.80
N LYS A 21 -11.53 -13.97 -19.13
CA LYS A 21 -12.62 -13.20 -19.74
C LYS A 21 -13.11 -12.16 -18.75
N GLY A 22 -13.22 -10.90 -19.19
CA GLY A 22 -13.71 -9.78 -18.38
C GLY A 22 -15.22 -9.78 -18.18
N THR A 23 -15.78 -10.89 -17.69
CA THR A 23 -17.19 -10.98 -17.28
C THR A 23 -17.36 -10.51 -15.84
N PHE A 24 -18.56 -10.03 -15.50
CA PHE A 24 -18.92 -9.57 -14.15
C PHE A 24 -18.65 -10.65 -13.07
N GLU A 25 -18.86 -11.92 -13.42
CA GLU A 25 -18.61 -13.09 -12.57
C GLU A 25 -17.13 -13.34 -12.26
N GLY A 26 -16.21 -12.79 -13.06
CA GLY A 26 -14.77 -13.01 -12.93
C GLY A 26 -14.10 -12.21 -11.80
N SER A 27 -14.82 -11.29 -11.16
CA SER A 27 -14.22 -10.28 -10.30
C SER A 27 -14.60 -10.43 -8.82
N ILE A 28 -14.38 -11.63 -8.27
CA ILE A 28 -14.70 -11.93 -6.86
C ILE A 28 -13.52 -11.66 -5.91
N ALA A 29 -12.37 -11.19 -6.43
CA ALA A 29 -11.19 -10.93 -5.63
C ALA A 29 -10.99 -9.44 -5.37
N VAL A 30 -10.87 -9.05 -4.10
CA VAL A 30 -10.42 -7.71 -3.71
C VAL A 30 -8.90 -7.72 -3.64
N ILE A 31 -8.27 -6.78 -4.33
CA ILE A 31 -6.82 -6.58 -4.26
C ILE A 31 -6.53 -5.42 -3.32
N ASP A 32 -5.60 -5.66 -2.39
CA ASP A 32 -5.09 -4.62 -1.51
C ASP A 32 -4.45 -3.49 -2.32
N LYS A 33 -4.98 -2.28 -2.16
CA LYS A 33 -4.57 -1.09 -2.92
C LYS A 33 -3.10 -0.72 -2.68
N ASP A 34 -2.58 -0.96 -1.48
CA ASP A 34 -1.22 -0.55 -1.10
C ASP A 34 -0.20 -1.51 -1.72
N ARG A 35 -0.50 -2.82 -1.71
CA ARG A 35 0.26 -3.84 -2.45
C ARG A 35 0.22 -3.61 -3.95
N ALA A 36 -0.94 -3.32 -4.53
CA ALA A 36 -1.05 -3.00 -5.95
C ALA A 36 -0.20 -1.76 -6.32
N SER A 37 -0.24 -0.72 -5.47
CA SER A 37 0.56 0.49 -5.65
C SER A 37 2.06 0.22 -5.53
N ALA A 38 2.49 -0.66 -4.62
CA ALA A 38 3.88 -1.08 -4.50
C ALA A 38 4.38 -1.81 -5.77
N VAL A 39 3.57 -2.73 -6.32
CA VAL A 39 3.90 -3.41 -7.57
C VAL A 39 3.99 -2.42 -8.74
N LEU A 40 3.02 -1.51 -8.88
CA LEU A 40 3.05 -0.50 -9.94
C LEU A 40 4.27 0.42 -9.82
N THR A 41 4.59 0.89 -8.61
CA THR A 41 5.76 1.75 -8.33
C THR A 41 7.04 1.09 -8.81
N ALA A 42 7.23 -0.20 -8.50
CA ALA A 42 8.38 -0.96 -8.95
C ALA A 42 8.40 -1.11 -10.49
N GLN A 43 7.26 -1.40 -11.12
CA GLN A 43 7.15 -1.61 -12.56
C GLN A 43 7.44 -0.34 -13.39
N ILE A 44 7.05 0.84 -12.89
CA ILE A 44 7.29 2.11 -13.59
C ILE A 44 8.64 2.75 -13.22
N GLY A 45 9.44 2.12 -12.36
CA GLY A 45 10.73 2.65 -11.91
C GLY A 45 10.61 3.90 -11.03
N ALA A 46 9.51 4.04 -10.29
CA ALA A 46 9.33 5.17 -9.37
C ALA A 46 10.21 5.00 -8.12
N ARG A 47 10.79 6.11 -7.65
CA ARG A 47 11.69 6.13 -6.48
C ARG A 47 10.96 6.16 -5.14
N THR A 48 9.72 6.64 -5.14
CA THR A 48 8.97 6.91 -3.92
C THR A 48 7.54 6.42 -4.09
N LEU A 49 7.07 5.64 -3.12
CA LEU A 49 5.66 5.34 -2.89
C LEU A 49 5.19 6.15 -1.68
N ILE A 50 4.04 6.81 -1.80
CA ILE A 50 3.41 7.55 -0.71
C ILE A 50 2.04 6.92 -0.47
N ILE A 51 1.81 6.42 0.73
CA ILE A 51 0.51 5.93 1.20
C ILE A 51 -0.09 7.02 2.09
N ILE A 52 -1.30 7.48 1.74
CA ILE A 52 -2.04 8.48 2.51
C ILE A 52 -3.12 7.75 3.30
N THR A 53 -3.15 7.98 4.60
CA THR A 53 -4.08 7.38 5.57
C THR A 53 -4.62 8.46 6.50
N ASP A 54 -5.58 8.11 7.34
CA ASP A 54 -6.27 9.00 8.29
C ASP A 54 -5.53 9.19 9.61
N VAL A 55 -4.49 8.39 9.86
CA VAL A 55 -3.57 8.57 10.98
C VAL A 55 -2.34 9.38 10.57
N PRO A 56 -1.79 10.23 11.46
CA PRO A 56 -0.65 11.09 11.12
C PRO A 56 0.67 10.31 10.96
N ASN A 57 0.80 9.15 11.61
CA ASN A 57 1.98 8.31 11.63
C ASN A 57 1.59 6.82 11.69
N ALA A 58 2.53 5.95 11.33
CA ALA A 58 2.51 4.59 11.86
C ALA A 58 2.92 4.63 13.34
N PHE A 59 2.35 3.76 14.17
CA PHE A 59 2.63 3.71 15.60
C PHE A 59 3.03 2.30 16.04
N LEU A 60 3.95 2.20 17.00
CA LEU A 60 4.12 1.01 17.83
C LEU A 60 3.02 1.01 18.90
N ASN A 61 2.56 -0.17 19.30
CA ASN A 61 1.56 -0.34 20.36
C ASN A 61 0.32 0.53 20.15
N TYR A 62 -0.19 0.58 18.92
CA TYR A 62 -1.35 1.38 18.58
C TYR A 62 -2.55 1.08 19.50
N ASN A 63 -3.24 2.14 19.94
CA ASN A 63 -4.33 2.10 20.90
C ASN A 63 -3.99 1.49 22.28
N LYS A 64 -2.71 1.52 22.69
CA LYS A 64 -2.27 1.13 24.04
C LYS A 64 -1.63 2.32 24.77
N GLU A 65 -1.49 2.20 26.10
CA GLU A 65 -0.90 3.26 26.95
C GLU A 65 0.54 3.61 26.54
N ASN A 66 1.30 2.65 26.02
CA ASN A 66 2.69 2.80 25.57
C ASN A 66 2.81 2.98 24.05
N GLN A 67 1.82 3.64 23.42
CA GLN A 67 1.84 3.97 21.99
C GLN A 67 3.00 4.93 21.66
N GLU A 68 3.74 4.65 20.58
CA GLU A 68 4.87 5.48 20.15
C GLU A 68 4.81 5.73 18.63
N ALA A 69 5.00 6.99 18.20
CA ALA A 69 5.00 7.34 16.78
C ALA A 69 6.28 6.87 16.09
N ILE A 70 6.12 6.16 14.97
CA ILE A 70 7.23 5.75 14.12
C ILE A 70 7.60 6.89 13.18
N GLY A 71 8.85 7.33 13.26
CA GLY A 71 9.45 8.31 12.36
C GLY A 71 10.14 7.66 11.15
N LYS A 72 11.30 8.20 10.77
CA LYS A 72 12.12 7.62 9.71
C LYS A 72 12.85 6.37 10.21
N ILE A 73 12.56 5.23 9.59
CA ILE A 73 13.22 3.95 9.88
C ILE A 73 13.80 3.33 8.61
N ASN A 74 14.68 2.34 8.77
CA ASN A 74 15.17 1.51 7.67
C ASN A 74 14.35 0.20 7.56
N LEU A 75 14.57 -0.55 6.49
CA LEU A 75 13.85 -1.80 6.23
C LEU A 75 14.08 -2.84 7.33
N ALA A 76 15.31 -2.97 7.84
CA ALA A 76 15.62 -3.97 8.86
C ALA A 76 14.80 -3.75 10.14
N LEU A 77 14.73 -2.50 10.61
CA LEU A 77 13.92 -2.15 11.77
C LEU A 77 12.41 -2.32 11.50
N ALA A 78 11.94 -1.94 10.31
CA ALA A 78 10.55 -2.15 9.91
C ALA A 78 10.17 -3.64 9.92
N MET A 79 11.06 -4.52 9.45
CA MET A 79 10.86 -5.96 9.45
C MET A 79 10.84 -6.55 10.85
N ASN A 80 11.67 -6.04 11.76
CA ASN A 80 11.65 -6.45 13.17
C ASN A 80 10.31 -6.12 13.81
N TYR A 81 9.83 -4.87 13.69
CA TYR A 81 8.51 -4.48 14.21
C TYR A 81 7.37 -5.32 13.61
N TYR A 82 7.43 -5.60 12.31
CA TYR A 82 6.45 -6.46 11.65
C TYR A 82 6.45 -7.89 12.22
N ALA A 83 7.63 -8.46 12.48
CA ALA A 83 7.80 -9.79 13.07
C ALA A 83 7.34 -9.85 14.54
N GLU A 84 7.52 -8.76 15.29
CA GLU A 84 7.00 -8.58 16.65
C GLU A 84 5.47 -8.43 16.70
N GLY A 85 4.80 -8.42 15.55
CA GLY A 85 3.35 -8.33 15.48
C GLY A 85 2.83 -6.91 15.70
N GLN A 86 3.65 -5.89 15.48
CA GLN A 86 3.22 -4.51 15.35
C GLN A 86 2.41 -4.37 14.05
N LYS A 87 1.20 -4.92 14.08
CA LYS A 87 0.21 -4.89 13.02
C LYS A 87 -0.98 -4.17 13.60
N SER A 88 -1.08 -2.90 13.26
CA SER A 88 -2.20 -2.09 13.68
C SER A 88 -2.62 -1.23 12.51
N PHE A 89 -3.46 -1.83 11.68
CA PHE A 89 -4.58 -1.13 11.07
C PHE A 89 -5.86 -1.79 11.62
N PRO A 90 -6.99 -1.06 11.72
CA PRO A 90 -8.30 -1.70 11.92
C PRO A 90 -8.60 -2.76 10.86
#